data_AF-A0A3M0XRF3-F1
#
_entry.id   AF-A0A3M0XRF3-F1
#
_cell.length_a   1.000
_cell.length_b   1.000
_cell.length_c   1.000
_cell.angle_alpha   90.00
_cell.angle_beta   90.00
_cell.angle_gamma   90.00
#
_symmetry.space_group_name_H-M   'P 1'
#
loop_
_entity.id
_entity.type
_entity.pdbx_description
1 polymer ?
#
loop_
_entity_poly.entity_id
_entity_poly.type
_entity_poly.pdbx_seq_one_letter_code
_entity_poly.pdbx_strand_id
1 'polypeptide(L)'
;QLQEIAEAFEEAHALGMVTILWCYLRNSAFKVDGVDHHTSADGTGQANHLGVTIQADIIKQKAPETNGLFRALKFAKTHPKVYEELTPGDHPIEMTRYQVVNCYMGRAGLINSGGASGGASDFADAVRTAIVNKRAGGMGLISGRKAFQRPMAEGVKLLHAIQDVYLDPAITVA
;
A
#
# COMPACT_ATOMS: atom_id res chain seq x y z
N GLN A 1 -13.68 -0.61 15.81
CA GLN A 1 -12.48 -0.85 14.97
C GLN A 1 -11.27 0.00 15.38
N LEU A 2 -11.19 1.32 15.14
CA LEU A 2 -9.94 2.06 15.47
C LEU A 2 -9.55 1.98 16.96
N GLN A 3 -10.51 2.16 17.88
CA GLN A 3 -10.26 2.06 19.32
C GLN A 3 -9.84 0.65 19.74
N GLU A 4 -10.58 -0.38 19.32
CA GLU A 4 -10.24 -1.79 19.59
C GLU A 4 -8.84 -2.17 19.09
N ILE A 5 -8.44 -1.68 17.91
CA ILE A 5 -7.10 -1.94 17.36
C ILE A 5 -6.04 -1.20 18.16
N ALA A 6 -6.30 0.04 18.58
CA ALA A 6 -5.36 0.81 19.40
C ALA A 6 -5.10 0.11 20.75
N GLU A 7 -6.15 -0.39 21.41
CA GLU A 7 -6.04 -1.16 22.66
C GLU A 7 -5.26 -2.46 22.43
N ALA A 8 -5.55 -3.20 21.35
CA ALA A 8 -4.84 -4.43 21.02
C ALA A 8 -3.36 -4.20 20.67
N PHE A 9 -3.04 -3.07 20.02
CA PHE A 9 -1.66 -2.73 19.67
C PHE A 9 -0.88 -2.26 20.90
N GLU A 10 -1.50 -1.52 21.81
CA GLU A 10 -0.91 -1.20 23.11
C GLU A 10 -0.53 -2.46 23.89
N GLU A 11 -1.44 -3.45 23.97
CA GLU A 11 -1.16 -4.74 24.62
C GLU A 11 -0.04 -5.50 23.90
N ALA A 12 -0.08 -5.58 22.57
CA ALA A 12 0.96 -6.23 21.77
C ALA A 12 2.34 -5.61 22.03
N HIS A 13 2.43 -4.28 22.08
CA HIS A 13 3.68 -3.58 22.38
C HIS A 13 4.15 -3.79 23.81
N ALA A 14 3.25 -3.83 24.79
CA ALA A 14 3.59 -4.16 26.18
C ALA A 14 4.21 -5.57 26.31
N LEU A 15 3.88 -6.47 25.39
CA LEU A 15 4.43 -7.83 25.28
C LEU A 15 5.65 -7.94 24.35
N GLY A 16 6.11 -6.84 23.76
CA GLY A 16 7.26 -6.81 22.84
C GLY A 16 6.97 -7.40 21.45
N MET A 17 5.71 -7.44 21.02
CA MET A 17 5.30 -7.93 19.71
C MET A 17 5.21 -6.79 18.68
N VAL A 18 5.53 -7.10 17.42
CA VAL A 18 5.33 -6.20 16.28
C VAL A 18 3.87 -6.23 15.80
N THR A 19 3.36 -5.09 15.37
CA THR A 19 2.00 -4.91 14.86
C THR A 19 1.99 -4.63 13.36
N ILE A 20 1.10 -5.31 12.64
CA ILE A 20 0.90 -5.10 11.20
C ILE A 20 -0.58 -4.81 10.95
N LEU A 21 -0.90 -3.67 10.35
CA LEU A 21 -2.28 -3.26 10.13
C LEU A 21 -2.68 -3.19 8.66
N TRP A 22 -3.80 -3.81 8.33
CA TRP A 22 -4.41 -3.76 7.00
C TRP A 22 -5.34 -2.55 6.91
N CYS A 23 -4.90 -1.47 6.27
CA CYS A 23 -5.66 -0.21 6.21
C CYS A 23 -6.58 -0.09 5.00
N TYR A 24 -7.36 -1.13 4.70
CA TYR A 24 -8.19 -1.14 3.48
C TYR A 24 -9.41 -0.24 3.59
N LEU A 25 -9.57 0.64 2.60
CA LEU A 25 -10.82 1.36 2.40
C LEU A 25 -11.96 0.38 2.13
N ARG A 26 -13.09 0.59 2.81
CA ARG A 26 -14.34 -0.16 2.62
C ARG A 26 -15.52 0.76 2.91
N ASN A 27 -16.02 1.42 1.88
CA ASN A 27 -17.22 2.25 2.00
C ASN A 27 -17.92 2.34 0.64
N SER A 28 -19.22 2.03 0.57
CA SER A 28 -20.01 2.13 -0.65
C SER A 28 -20.02 3.56 -1.22
N ALA A 29 -19.88 4.58 -0.38
CA ALA A 29 -19.79 5.98 -0.79
C ALA A 29 -18.53 6.31 -1.59
N PHE A 30 -17.50 5.45 -1.59
CA PHE A 30 -16.29 5.65 -2.40
C PHE A 30 -16.47 5.24 -3.86
N LYS A 31 -17.68 4.86 -4.25
CA LYS A 31 -18.09 4.78 -5.65
C LYS A 31 -18.86 6.06 -5.99
N VAL A 32 -18.26 6.93 -6.78
CA VAL A 32 -18.83 8.24 -7.15
C VAL A 32 -19.00 8.26 -8.66
N ASP A 33 -20.21 8.55 -9.14
CA ASP A 33 -20.52 8.63 -10.58
C ASP A 33 -20.08 7.39 -11.39
N GLY A 34 -20.15 6.21 -10.78
CA GLY A 34 -19.75 4.94 -11.40
C GLY A 34 -18.24 4.63 -11.34
N VAL A 35 -17.42 5.53 -10.82
CA VAL A 35 -15.97 5.34 -10.63
C VAL A 35 -15.68 4.80 -9.23
N ASP A 36 -14.90 3.72 -9.14
CA ASP A 36 -14.47 3.14 -7.87
C ASP A 36 -13.16 3.78 -7.38
N HIS A 37 -13.23 4.52 -6.27
CA HIS A 37 -12.10 5.25 -5.70
C HIS A 37 -11.42 4.54 -4.52
N HIS A 38 -11.73 3.27 -4.24
CA HIS A 38 -11.15 2.54 -3.10
C HIS A 38 -9.62 2.36 -3.17
N THR A 39 -9.01 2.51 -4.35
CA THR A 39 -7.57 2.45 -4.58
C THR A 39 -6.96 3.82 -4.83
N SER A 40 -7.67 4.91 -4.51
CA SER A 40 -7.12 6.27 -4.67
C SER A 40 -5.96 6.51 -3.71
N ALA A 41 -4.87 7.10 -4.21
CA ALA A 41 -3.68 7.39 -3.42
C ALA A 41 -3.96 8.28 -2.20
N ASP A 42 -4.74 9.35 -2.36
CA ASP A 42 -5.16 10.24 -1.27
C ASP A 42 -5.99 9.51 -0.20
N GLY A 43 -6.99 8.73 -0.62
CA GLY A 43 -7.83 7.96 0.30
C GLY A 43 -7.07 6.86 1.04
N THR A 44 -6.29 6.06 0.32
CA THR A 44 -5.50 4.98 0.91
C THR A 44 -4.37 5.53 1.79
N GLY A 45 -3.76 6.66 1.41
CA GLY A 45 -2.83 7.40 2.23
C GLY A 45 -3.44 7.85 3.55
N GLN A 46 -4.66 8.40 3.53
CA GLN A 46 -5.36 8.77 4.77
C GLN A 46 -5.63 7.56 5.69
N ALA A 47 -6.01 6.41 5.13
CA ALA A 47 -6.19 5.20 5.91
C ALA A 47 -4.88 4.70 6.52
N ASN A 48 -3.77 4.81 5.78
CA ASN A 48 -2.44 4.52 6.31
C ASN A 48 -2.10 5.46 7.47
N HIS A 49 -2.36 6.76 7.31
CA HIS A 49 -2.12 7.76 8.36
C HIS A 49 -2.88 7.42 9.64
N LEU A 50 -4.17 7.08 9.53
CA LEU A 50 -4.96 6.64 10.69
C LEU A 50 -4.35 5.39 11.35
N GLY A 51 -3.87 4.44 10.55
CA GLY A 51 -3.20 3.24 11.08
C GLY A 51 -1.93 3.55 11.88
N VAL A 52 -1.08 4.46 11.40
CA VAL A 52 0.14 4.83 12.15
C VAL A 52 -0.16 5.64 13.40
N THR A 53 -1.26 6.41 13.43
CA THR A 53 -1.66 7.15 14.64
C THR A 53 -2.12 6.25 15.79
N ILE A 54 -2.52 5.00 15.48
CA ILE A 54 -2.87 3.97 16.47
C ILE A 54 -1.74 2.95 16.64
N GLN A 55 -0.50 3.38 16.42
CA GLN A 55 0.73 2.63 16.65
C GLN A 55 0.96 1.40 15.76
N ALA A 56 0.45 1.36 14.52
CA ALA A 56 0.91 0.31 13.60
C ALA A 56 2.43 0.43 13.31
N ASP A 57 3.20 -0.65 13.52
CA ASP A 57 4.62 -0.68 13.13
C ASP A 57 4.76 -0.80 11.60
N ILE A 58 3.91 -1.63 10.99
CA ILE A 58 3.86 -1.84 9.54
C ILE A 58 2.43 -1.67 9.04
N ILE A 59 2.29 -0.85 8.00
CA ILE A 59 1.05 -0.68 7.25
C ILE A 59 1.04 -1.59 6.04
N LYS A 60 -0.06 -2.33 5.90
CA LYS A 60 -0.37 -3.16 4.76
C LYS A 60 -1.50 -2.54 3.96
N GLN A 61 -1.20 -2.14 2.72
CA GLN A 61 -2.15 -1.43 1.86
C GLN A 61 -2.19 -2.00 0.43
N LYS A 62 -3.29 -1.82 -0.30
CA LYS A 62 -3.31 -2.07 -1.75
C LYS A 62 -2.45 -1.04 -2.47
N ALA A 63 -1.74 -1.43 -3.53
CA ALA A 63 -1.11 -0.44 -4.38
C ALA A 63 -2.19 0.50 -4.96
N PRO A 64 -1.92 1.82 -5.02
CA PRO A 64 -2.87 2.75 -5.59
C PRO A 64 -2.93 2.59 -7.11
N GLU A 65 -4.14 2.65 -7.66
CA GLU A 65 -4.39 2.54 -9.11
C GLU A 65 -4.95 3.85 -9.68
N THR A 66 -5.34 4.78 -8.79
CA THR A 66 -5.92 6.07 -9.14
C THR A 66 -5.62 7.08 -8.02
N ASN A 67 -6.14 8.30 -8.15
CA ASN A 67 -6.05 9.35 -7.15
C ASN A 67 -7.32 10.21 -7.16
N GLY A 68 -7.53 11.03 -6.13
CA GLY A 68 -8.60 12.04 -6.14
C GLY A 68 -9.91 11.62 -5.47
N LEU A 69 -9.90 10.64 -4.55
CA LEU A 69 -11.08 10.33 -3.74
C LEU A 69 -11.58 11.57 -3.00
N PHE A 70 -10.67 12.42 -2.50
CA PHE A 70 -11.07 13.62 -1.75
C PHE A 70 -11.82 14.63 -2.60
N ARG A 71 -11.41 14.80 -3.87
CA ARG A 71 -12.14 15.65 -4.84
C ARG A 71 -13.51 15.05 -5.18
N ALA A 72 -13.59 13.72 -5.32
CA ALA A 72 -14.83 13.02 -5.65
C ALA A 72 -15.88 13.09 -4.51
N LEU A 73 -15.47 12.86 -3.27
CA LEU A 73 -16.40 12.82 -2.12
C LEU A 73 -16.93 14.19 -1.68
N LYS A 74 -16.22 15.28 -1.98
CA LYS A 74 -16.53 16.66 -1.55
C LYS A 74 -16.69 16.86 -0.03
N PHE A 75 -16.38 15.85 0.77
CA PHE A 75 -16.38 15.88 2.24
C PHE A 75 -14.97 16.03 2.82
N ALA A 76 -13.95 15.57 2.08
CA ALA A 76 -12.56 15.69 2.50
C ALA A 76 -11.96 17.05 2.10
N LYS A 77 -10.96 17.50 2.86
CA LYS A 77 -10.21 18.73 2.56
C LYS A 77 -8.92 18.37 1.83
N THR A 78 -8.68 19.03 0.70
CA THR A 78 -7.45 18.88 -0.08
C THR A 78 -7.17 20.17 -0.83
N HIS A 79 -5.91 20.41 -1.18
CA HIS A 79 -5.48 21.60 -1.95
C HIS A 79 -5.23 21.21 -3.42
N PRO A 80 -5.57 22.05 -4.42
CA PRO A 80 -5.32 21.75 -5.84
C PRO A 80 -3.88 21.28 -6.14
N LYS A 81 -2.89 21.95 -5.54
CA LYS A 81 -1.46 21.61 -5.62
C LYS A 81 -1.07 20.18 -5.27
N VAL A 82 -1.86 19.47 -4.45
CA VAL A 82 -1.61 18.04 -4.18
C VAL A 82 -1.57 17.27 -5.50
N TYR A 83 -2.48 17.57 -6.42
CA TYR A 83 -2.64 16.83 -7.67
C TYR A 83 -1.95 17.50 -8.87
N GLU A 84 -1.65 18.79 -8.79
CA GLU A 84 -1.02 19.55 -9.88
C GLU A 84 0.50 19.64 -9.74
N GLU A 85 1.02 19.68 -8.50
CA GLU A 85 2.44 19.90 -8.22
C GLU A 85 3.08 18.72 -7.47
N LEU A 86 2.42 18.19 -6.44
CA LEU A 86 3.04 17.23 -5.50
C LEU A 86 2.91 15.77 -5.94
N THR A 87 1.79 15.39 -6.52
CA THR A 87 1.57 14.07 -7.15
C THR A 87 0.94 14.27 -8.52
N PRO A 88 1.65 14.92 -9.48
CA PRO A 88 1.10 15.19 -10.80
C PRO A 88 0.91 13.91 -11.61
N GLY A 89 -0.25 13.81 -12.26
CA GLY A 89 -0.60 12.68 -13.11
C GLY A 89 -0.94 11.40 -12.33
N ASP A 90 -0.66 10.27 -12.96
CA ASP A 90 -1.02 8.91 -12.52
C ASP A 90 0.21 8.00 -12.41
N HIS A 91 1.39 8.60 -12.20
CA HIS A 91 2.62 7.83 -12.12
C HIS A 91 2.61 6.91 -10.89
N PRO A 92 2.76 5.58 -11.05
CA PRO A 92 2.53 4.61 -9.98
C PRO A 92 3.49 4.77 -8.79
N ILE A 93 4.72 5.22 -9.05
CA ILE A 93 5.70 5.51 -7.98
C ILE A 93 5.27 6.75 -7.18
N GLU A 94 4.75 7.80 -7.82
CA GLU A 94 4.31 9.01 -7.12
C GLU A 94 3.08 8.74 -6.24
N MET A 95 2.10 8.01 -6.78
CA MET A 95 0.92 7.61 -6.02
C MET A 95 1.27 6.71 -4.84
N THR A 96 2.21 5.76 -5.03
CA THR A 96 2.67 4.91 -3.94
C THR A 96 3.52 5.69 -2.93
N ARG A 97 4.30 6.68 -3.38
CA ARG A 97 5.06 7.56 -2.49
C ARG A 97 4.12 8.38 -1.62
N TYR A 98 2.95 8.79 -2.13
CA TYR A 98 1.94 9.43 -1.30
C TYR A 98 1.47 8.51 -0.16
N GLN A 99 1.31 7.20 -0.39
CA GLN A 99 1.04 6.24 0.69
C GLN A 99 2.18 6.20 1.73
N VAL A 100 3.44 6.17 1.28
CA VAL A 100 4.64 6.12 2.14
C VAL A 100 4.77 7.39 3.00
N VAL A 101 4.53 8.56 2.42
CA VAL A 101 4.54 9.85 3.13
C VAL A 101 3.57 9.83 4.31
N ASN A 102 2.37 9.27 4.11
CA ASN A 102 1.35 9.13 5.16
C ASN A 102 1.71 8.08 6.23
N CYS A 103 2.72 7.24 5.99
CA CYS A 103 3.35 6.37 6.99
C CYS A 103 4.53 7.06 7.70
N TYR A 104 4.45 8.37 7.93
CA TYR A 104 5.54 9.20 8.47
C TYR A 104 6.84 9.07 7.67
N MET A 105 6.75 9.27 6.36
CA MET A 105 7.91 9.14 5.44
C MET A 105 8.58 7.76 5.50
N GLY A 106 7.80 6.71 5.74
CA GLY A 106 8.29 5.34 5.83
C GLY A 106 8.85 4.93 7.19
N ARG A 107 8.77 5.79 8.23
CA ARG A 107 9.12 5.40 9.61
C ARG A 107 8.27 4.21 10.07
N ALA A 108 6.97 4.24 9.79
CA ALA A 108 6.15 3.03 9.83
C ALA A 108 6.23 2.38 8.45
N GLY A 109 6.64 1.12 8.40
CA GLY A 109 6.91 0.45 7.13
C GLY A 109 5.66 0.34 6.26
N LEU A 110 5.76 0.62 4.95
CA LEU A 110 4.67 0.33 4.00
C LEU A 110 4.98 -0.94 3.21
N ILE A 111 4.10 -1.92 3.31
CA ILE A 111 4.07 -3.08 2.41
C ILE A 111 2.81 -3.06 1.54
N ASN A 112 2.98 -3.20 0.23
CA ASN A 112 1.84 -3.32 -0.67
C ASN A 112 1.40 -4.79 -0.85
N SER A 113 0.12 -5.01 -1.15
CA SER A 113 -0.34 -6.34 -1.51
C SER A 113 0.18 -6.76 -2.89
N GLY A 114 0.54 -8.03 -3.06
CA GLY A 114 0.91 -8.59 -4.38
C GLY A 114 -0.21 -8.67 -5.43
N GLY A 115 -1.41 -8.14 -5.14
CA GLY A 115 -2.57 -8.16 -6.05
C GLY A 115 -3.33 -9.50 -6.07
N ALA A 116 -4.34 -9.58 -6.94
CA ALA A 116 -5.04 -10.84 -7.24
C ALA A 116 -4.17 -11.75 -8.13
N SER A 117 -4.54 -13.03 -8.21
CA SER A 117 -3.95 -13.97 -9.18
C SER A 117 -4.59 -13.73 -10.55
N GLY A 118 -3.77 -13.33 -11.52
CA GLY A 118 -4.12 -13.15 -12.93
C GLY A 118 -3.58 -14.26 -13.84
N GLY A 119 -2.96 -15.31 -13.27
CA GLY A 119 -2.42 -16.41 -14.05
C GLY A 119 -1.11 -16.04 -14.75
N ALA A 120 -1.09 -15.92 -16.07
CA ALA A 120 0.16 -15.79 -16.83
C ALA A 120 0.97 -14.52 -16.50
N SER A 121 0.33 -13.42 -16.11
CA SER A 121 1.00 -12.14 -15.82
C SER A 121 1.55 -12.03 -14.40
N ASP A 122 1.23 -12.97 -13.50
CA ASP A 122 1.47 -12.79 -12.06
C ASP A 122 2.92 -12.51 -11.70
N PHE A 123 3.87 -13.15 -12.38
CA PHE A 123 5.30 -12.94 -12.16
C PHE A 123 5.69 -11.50 -12.50
N ALA A 124 5.31 -11.03 -13.70
CA ALA A 124 5.59 -9.67 -14.14
C ALA A 124 4.89 -8.65 -13.23
N ASP A 125 3.65 -8.90 -12.84
CA ASP A 125 2.88 -8.02 -11.96
C ASP A 125 3.46 -7.94 -10.55
N ALA A 126 3.92 -9.07 -10.00
CA ALA A 126 4.56 -9.12 -8.70
C ALA A 126 5.87 -8.33 -8.70
N VAL A 127 6.73 -8.56 -9.71
CA VAL A 127 8.00 -7.85 -9.87
C VAL A 127 7.75 -6.35 -10.09
N ARG A 128 6.81 -5.98 -10.96
CA ARG A 128 6.44 -4.58 -11.18
C ARG A 128 5.96 -3.90 -9.90
N THR A 129 5.10 -4.57 -9.12
CA THR A 129 4.61 -4.01 -7.86
C THR A 129 5.74 -3.88 -6.84
N ALA A 130 6.67 -4.83 -6.78
CA ALA A 130 7.85 -4.76 -5.92
C ALA A 130 8.72 -3.57 -6.29
N ILE A 131 8.97 -3.37 -7.58
CA ILE A 131 9.74 -2.24 -8.10
C ILE A 131 9.07 -0.93 -7.72
N VAL A 132 7.76 -0.79 -7.98
CA VAL A 132 7.02 0.44 -7.65
C VAL A 132 7.06 0.72 -6.14
N ASN A 133 6.82 -0.28 -5.30
CA ASN A 133 6.85 -0.12 -3.84
C ASN A 133 8.25 0.30 -3.36
N LYS A 134 9.31 -0.42 -3.78
CA LYS A 134 10.70 -0.09 -3.42
C LYS A 134 11.09 1.31 -3.89
N ARG A 135 10.81 1.63 -5.16
CA ARG A 135 11.10 2.94 -5.77
C ARG A 135 10.39 4.08 -5.03
N ALA A 136 9.20 3.84 -4.50
CA ALA A 136 8.44 4.82 -3.72
C ALA A 136 8.93 4.98 -2.27
N GLY A 137 9.84 4.12 -1.78
CA GLY A 137 10.30 4.10 -0.39
C GLY A 137 9.53 3.14 0.51
N GLY A 138 8.69 2.25 -0.05
CA GLY A 138 8.12 1.13 0.67
C GLY A 138 9.15 0.04 0.95
N MET A 139 8.83 -0.85 1.90
CA MET A 139 9.78 -1.83 2.42
C MET A 139 9.49 -3.28 2.03
N GLY A 140 8.44 -3.53 1.25
CA GLY A 140 8.08 -4.91 0.96
C GLY A 140 6.76 -5.11 0.24
N LEU A 141 6.51 -6.38 -0.06
CA LEU A 141 5.21 -6.89 -0.47
C LEU A 141 4.77 -7.97 0.50
N ILE A 142 3.45 -8.09 0.64
CA ILE A 142 2.83 -9.29 1.22
C ILE A 142 2.07 -10.04 0.13
N SER A 143 2.53 -11.26 -0.17
CA SER A 143 1.98 -12.12 -1.21
C SER A 143 1.27 -13.32 -0.59
N GLY A 144 0.01 -13.50 -0.96
CA GLY A 144 -0.82 -14.62 -0.54
C GLY A 144 -1.15 -15.51 -1.72
N ARG A 145 -2.38 -15.41 -2.22
CA ARG A 145 -2.91 -16.22 -3.35
C ARG A 145 -1.96 -16.34 -4.54
N LYS A 146 -1.32 -15.23 -4.93
CA LYS A 146 -0.41 -15.18 -6.07
C LYS A 146 0.79 -16.14 -5.94
N ALA A 147 1.29 -16.38 -4.72
CA ALA A 147 2.35 -17.36 -4.45
C ALA A 147 1.79 -18.76 -4.14
N PHE A 148 0.73 -18.84 -3.33
CA PHE A 148 0.28 -20.12 -2.74
C PHE A 148 -0.79 -20.87 -3.54
N GLN A 149 -1.40 -20.28 -4.58
CA GLN A 149 -2.34 -20.99 -5.48
C GLN A 149 -1.64 -21.54 -6.74
N ARG A 150 -0.33 -21.77 -6.65
CA ARG A 150 0.53 -22.28 -7.73
C ARG A 150 1.22 -23.56 -7.30
N PRO A 151 1.80 -24.33 -8.25
CA PRO A 151 2.76 -25.37 -7.90
C PRO A 151 3.87 -24.80 -7.00
N MET A 152 4.27 -25.56 -5.98
CA MET A 152 5.25 -25.14 -4.96
C MET A 152 6.48 -24.45 -5.57
N ALA A 153 7.08 -25.07 -6.60
CA ALA A 153 8.26 -24.54 -7.27
C ALA A 153 8.04 -23.16 -7.92
N GLU A 154 6.86 -22.93 -8.49
CA GLU A 154 6.50 -21.62 -9.05
C GLU A 154 6.26 -20.57 -7.96
N GLY A 155 5.57 -20.95 -6.88
CA GLY A 155 5.35 -20.07 -5.73
C GLY A 155 6.65 -19.60 -5.11
N VAL A 156 7.60 -20.52 -4.89
CA VAL A 156 8.96 -20.21 -4.41
C VAL A 156 9.68 -19.28 -5.37
N LYS A 157 9.65 -19.58 -6.68
CA LYS A 157 10.27 -18.73 -7.70
C LYS A 157 9.70 -17.31 -7.69
N LEU A 158 8.38 -17.17 -7.49
CA LEU A 158 7.72 -15.86 -7.41
C LEU A 158 8.16 -15.06 -6.18
N LEU A 159 8.29 -15.72 -5.03
CA LEU A 159 8.78 -15.07 -3.80
C LEU A 159 10.25 -14.64 -3.94
N HIS A 160 11.11 -15.48 -4.53
CA HIS A 160 12.50 -15.11 -4.81
C HIS A 160 12.58 -13.92 -5.77
N ALA A 161 11.79 -13.88 -6.84
CA ALA A 161 11.77 -12.74 -7.75
C ALA A 161 11.38 -11.43 -7.07
N ILE A 162 10.46 -11.47 -6.08
CA ILE A 162 10.15 -10.30 -5.25
C ILE A 162 11.36 -9.92 -4.38
N GLN A 163 11.99 -10.89 -3.71
CA GLN A 163 13.15 -10.64 -2.85
C GLN A 163 14.33 -10.05 -3.64
N ASP A 164 14.59 -10.56 -4.84
CA ASP A 164 15.63 -10.08 -5.73
C ASP A 164 15.47 -8.58 -6.04
N VAL A 165 14.22 -8.11 -6.25
CA VAL A 165 13.96 -6.67 -6.43
C VAL A 165 14.41 -5.85 -5.22
N TYR A 166 14.16 -6.32 -3.98
CA TYR A 166 14.56 -5.59 -2.77
C TYR A 166 16.07 -5.69 -2.52
N LEU A 167 16.71 -6.80 -2.89
CA LEU A 167 18.15 -7.00 -2.78
C LEU A 167 18.97 -6.31 -3.89
N ASP A 168 18.36 -5.99 -5.04
CA ASP A 168 19.05 -5.37 -6.17
C ASP A 168 19.39 -3.89 -5.89
N PRO A 169 20.68 -3.52 -5.77
CA PRO A 169 21.10 -2.15 -5.49
C PRO A 169 20.85 -1.19 -6.66
N ALA A 170 20.64 -1.68 -7.89
CA ALA A 170 20.32 -0.83 -9.04
C ALA A 170 18.90 -0.26 -8.96
N ILE A 171 18.00 -0.89 -8.20
CA ILE A 171 16.65 -0.41 -7.97
C ILE A 171 16.66 0.46 -6.71
N THR A 172 17.01 1.74 -6.89
CA THR A 172 17.09 2.72 -5.80
C THR A 172 15.71 3.24 -5.42
N VAL A 173 15.59 3.92 -4.27
CA VAL A 173 14.47 4.85 -4.06
C VAL A 173 14.57 5.97 -5.10
N ALA A 174 13.44 6.37 -5.68
CA ALA A 174 13.33 7.38 -6.73
C ALA A 174 13.15 8.78 -6.17
#